data_AF-A0A1C6HUW5-F1
#
_entry.id   AF-A0A1C6HUW5-F1
#
_cell.length_a   1.000
_cell.length_b   1.000
_cell.length_c   1.000
_cell.angle_alpha   90.00
_cell.angle_beta   90.00
_cell.angle_gamma   90.00
#
_symmetry.space_group_name_H-M   'P 1'
#
loop_
_entity.id
_entity.type
_entity.pdbx_description
1 polymer ?
#
loop_
_entity_poly.entity_id
_entity_poly.type
_entity_poly.pdbx_seq_one_letter_code
_entity_poly.pdbx_strand_id
1 'polypeptide(L)'
;MLFIFSLIIASIFALTAKSTIKRHPYPWYIGALALTLFISLFPFSRNLPEAVTFLLDLFRRGALSCALWCIVMWTGAFSNGSWLIKRLMPVRGELSIFAAMLTLGHNIGYGRTYFVRFFTNASALPANQFAACIITIILLIIMILLTILSFPKIRKRMKAKKWKQIQRFAYLFYALLYLHIMLLFIPLAKDGKDGYYFSVIVYTAIFLGYAICRIRKWYFLKKKPEHRREFTSICFGVFLAVMVIICAVSSPKDTIADGNSNTEIAENTTIESEPISKKDSQSFDDTALTDGVYEGKAYGYDGAVKATVTIKDGKITDISCSSAESDLWYFDKCKDKVVSEILEAQNTDVDAVSGATYSSNGIKKAVLDALKQVGFPAN
;
A
#
# COMPACT_ATOMS: atom_id res chain seq x y z
N MET A 1 2.53 -5.61 4.15
CA MET A 1 2.26 -6.92 4.80
C MET A 1 0.79 -7.34 4.75
N LEU A 2 -0.17 -6.45 5.07
CA LEU A 2 -1.61 -6.76 5.13
C LEU A 2 -2.16 -7.53 3.92
N PHE A 3 -1.75 -7.19 2.69
CA PHE A 3 -2.26 -7.84 1.48
C PHE A 3 -1.80 -9.30 1.34
N ILE A 4 -0.58 -9.63 1.75
CA ILE A 4 -0.07 -11.02 1.73
C ILE A 4 -0.90 -11.88 2.69
N PHE A 5 -1.10 -11.40 3.91
CA PHE A 5 -1.97 -12.09 4.86
C PHE A 5 -3.41 -12.21 4.36
N SER A 6 -3.93 -11.15 3.73
CA SER A 6 -5.25 -11.19 3.10
C SER A 6 -5.34 -12.28 2.02
N LEU A 7 -4.29 -12.48 1.23
CA LEU A 7 -4.21 -13.56 0.23
C LEU A 7 -4.15 -14.94 0.87
N ILE A 8 -3.39 -15.11 1.95
CA ILE A 8 -3.30 -16.37 2.68
C ILE A 8 -4.68 -16.71 3.25
N ILE A 9 -5.30 -15.78 3.98
CA ILE A 9 -6.64 -15.95 4.59
C ILE A 9 -7.69 -16.24 3.50
N ALA A 10 -7.70 -15.45 2.42
CA ALA A 10 -8.64 -15.65 1.33
C ALA A 10 -8.43 -17.00 0.62
N SER A 11 -7.18 -17.47 0.51
CA SER A 11 -6.85 -18.76 -0.11
C SER A 11 -7.32 -19.92 0.76
N ILE A 12 -7.05 -19.85 2.07
CA ILE A 12 -7.55 -20.83 3.05
C ILE A 12 -9.08 -20.88 2.96
N PHE A 13 -9.74 -19.72 3.07
CA PHE A 13 -11.19 -19.59 2.97
C PHE A 13 -11.75 -20.20 1.67
N ALA A 14 -11.17 -19.87 0.51
CA ALA A 14 -11.64 -20.36 -0.78
C ALA A 14 -11.51 -21.88 -0.93
N LEU A 15 -10.55 -22.51 -0.24
CA LEU A 15 -10.32 -23.96 -0.29
C LEU A 15 -11.17 -24.75 0.72
N THR A 16 -11.39 -24.19 1.92
CA THR A 16 -12.11 -24.82 3.03
C THR A 16 -13.63 -24.57 2.95
N ALA A 17 -14.06 -23.32 2.74
CA ALA A 17 -15.47 -22.95 2.76
C ALA A 17 -16.22 -23.31 1.46
N LYS A 18 -15.55 -23.91 0.47
CA LYS A 18 -16.12 -24.14 -0.87
C LYS A 18 -17.41 -24.97 -0.85
N SER A 19 -17.50 -26.00 0.01
CA SER A 19 -18.65 -26.91 0.05
C SER A 19 -19.85 -26.20 0.64
N THR A 20 -19.62 -25.47 1.74
CA THR A 20 -20.63 -24.70 2.45
C THR A 20 -21.16 -23.55 1.59
N ILE A 21 -20.28 -22.77 0.96
CA ILE A 21 -20.66 -21.67 0.07
C ILE A 21 -21.48 -22.19 -1.11
N LYS A 22 -21.10 -23.33 -1.69
CA LYS A 22 -21.83 -23.90 -2.83
C LYS A 22 -23.22 -24.41 -2.44
N ARG A 23 -23.35 -25.01 -1.26
CA ARG A 23 -24.62 -25.59 -0.77
C ARG A 23 -25.58 -24.51 -0.28
N HIS A 24 -25.07 -23.54 0.48
CA HIS A 24 -25.87 -22.47 1.10
C HIS A 24 -25.20 -21.10 0.85
N PRO A 25 -25.29 -20.53 -0.37
CA PRO A 25 -24.57 -19.30 -0.71
C PRO A 25 -25.14 -18.04 -0.04
N TYR A 26 -26.47 -17.95 0.11
CA TYR A 26 -27.13 -16.72 0.57
C TYR A 26 -26.73 -16.26 1.98
N PRO A 27 -26.62 -17.13 3.00
CA PRO A 27 -26.13 -16.74 4.32
C PRO A 27 -24.73 -16.13 4.28
N TRP A 28 -23.83 -16.65 3.44
CA TRP A 28 -22.49 -16.08 3.29
C TRP A 28 -22.51 -14.69 2.68
N TYR A 29 -23.37 -14.45 1.68
CA TYR A 29 -23.48 -13.15 1.04
C TYR A 29 -24.05 -12.09 2.00
N ILE A 30 -25.12 -12.45 2.71
CA ILE A 30 -25.75 -11.56 3.70
C ILE A 30 -24.79 -11.30 4.85
N GLY A 31 -24.14 -12.34 5.37
CA GLY A 31 -23.14 -12.21 6.43
C GLY A 31 -21.95 -11.34 6.04
N ALA A 32 -21.41 -11.49 4.84
CA ALA A 32 -20.34 -10.63 4.33
C ALA A 32 -20.73 -9.16 4.25
N LEU A 33 -21.92 -8.89 3.72
CA LEU A 33 -22.44 -7.53 3.61
C LEU A 33 -22.70 -6.94 5.00
N ALA A 34 -23.40 -7.67 5.88
CA ALA A 34 -23.70 -7.22 7.24
C ALA A 34 -22.43 -6.97 8.05
N LEU A 35 -21.45 -7.86 7.99
CA LEU A 35 -20.16 -7.71 8.67
C LEU A 35 -19.41 -6.47 8.18
N THR A 36 -19.31 -6.28 6.86
CA THR A 36 -18.57 -5.14 6.33
C THR A 36 -19.29 -3.81 6.52
N LEU A 37 -20.63 -3.80 6.48
CA LEU A 37 -21.43 -2.66 6.88
C LEU A 37 -21.23 -2.31 8.35
N PHE A 38 -21.30 -3.31 9.25
CA PHE A 38 -21.04 -3.11 10.67
C PHE A 38 -19.66 -2.49 10.90
N ILE A 39 -18.61 -3.06 10.29
CA ILE A 39 -17.24 -2.55 10.41
C ILE A 39 -17.09 -1.12 9.85
N SER A 40 -17.83 -0.79 8.80
CA SER A 40 -17.72 0.50 8.09
C SER A 40 -18.59 1.61 8.68
N LEU A 41 -19.69 1.24 9.36
CA LEU A 41 -20.63 2.20 9.94
C LEU A 41 -20.34 2.50 11.42
N PHE A 42 -19.78 1.52 12.15
CA PHE A 42 -19.46 1.71 13.56
C PHE A 42 -18.05 2.30 13.73
N PRO A 43 -17.91 3.41 14.48
CA PRO A 43 -16.61 3.95 14.84
C PRO A 43 -16.00 3.05 15.93
N PHE A 44 -15.01 2.24 15.58
CA PHE A 44 -14.24 1.49 16.59
C PHE A 44 -13.19 2.41 17.20
N SER A 45 -12.98 2.26 18.51
CA SER A 45 -11.92 2.95 19.24
C SER A 45 -10.57 2.77 18.55
N ARG A 46 -9.72 3.80 18.63
CA ARG A 46 -8.33 3.75 18.14
C ARG A 46 -7.44 2.91 19.04
N ASN A 47 -7.85 2.63 20.28
CA ASN A 47 -7.06 1.93 21.30
C ASN A 47 -7.37 0.42 21.35
N LEU A 48 -7.54 -0.21 20.19
CA LEU A 48 -7.75 -1.65 20.12
C LEU A 48 -6.41 -2.39 20.10
N PRO A 49 -6.34 -3.62 20.66
CA PRO A 49 -5.15 -4.47 20.55
C PRO A 49 -4.73 -4.65 19.09
N GLU A 50 -3.42 -4.77 18.85
CA GLU A 50 -2.85 -4.86 17.49
C GLU A 50 -3.47 -5.99 16.63
N ALA A 51 -3.78 -7.13 17.24
CA ALA A 51 -4.45 -8.22 16.54
C ALA A 51 -5.86 -7.84 16.05
N VAL A 52 -6.60 -7.05 16.83
CA VAL A 52 -7.95 -6.60 16.49
C VAL A 52 -7.90 -5.50 15.43
N THR A 53 -6.96 -4.56 15.54
CA THR A 53 -6.77 -3.52 14.50
C THR A 53 -6.37 -4.14 13.18
N PHE A 54 -5.46 -5.12 13.19
CA PHE A 54 -5.09 -5.89 11.99
C PHE A 54 -6.30 -6.60 11.36
N LEU A 55 -7.12 -7.26 12.17
CA LEU A 55 -8.34 -7.94 11.69
C LEU A 55 -9.34 -6.94 11.09
N LEU A 56 -9.54 -5.80 11.74
CA LEU A 56 -10.41 -4.74 11.24
C LEU A 56 -9.88 -4.14 9.94
N ASP A 57 -8.57 -3.92 9.84
CA ASP A 57 -7.90 -3.36 8.65
C ASP A 57 -8.04 -4.27 7.43
N LEU A 58 -8.17 -5.58 7.63
CA LEU A 58 -8.46 -6.54 6.57
C LEU A 58 -9.75 -6.19 5.81
N PHE A 59 -10.76 -5.70 6.54
CA PHE A 59 -12.05 -5.29 5.99
C PHE A 59 -12.08 -3.80 5.66
N ARG A 60 -11.62 -2.95 6.58
CA ARG A 60 -11.62 -1.49 6.42
C ARG A 60 -10.84 -1.08 5.20
N ARG A 61 -9.62 -1.58 4.97
CA ARG A 61 -8.83 -1.21 3.80
C ARG A 61 -9.21 -1.96 2.52
N GLY A 62 -10.25 -2.82 2.56
CA GLY A 62 -10.66 -3.65 1.43
C GLY A 62 -9.61 -4.70 1.01
N ALA A 63 -8.63 -5.01 1.87
CA ALA A 63 -7.54 -5.91 1.53
C ALA A 63 -8.03 -7.36 1.33
N LEU A 64 -8.96 -7.83 2.17
CA LEU A 64 -9.58 -9.15 2.03
C LEU A 64 -10.40 -9.28 0.75
N SER A 65 -11.22 -8.26 0.43
CA SER A 65 -12.03 -8.27 -0.79
C SER A 65 -11.16 -8.24 -2.04
N CYS A 66 -10.10 -7.43 -2.05
CA CYS A 66 -9.09 -7.40 -3.11
C CYS A 66 -8.42 -8.77 -3.29
N ALA A 67 -8.03 -9.44 -2.20
CA ALA A 67 -7.45 -10.78 -2.25
C ALA A 67 -8.41 -11.82 -2.84
N LEU A 68 -9.69 -11.76 -2.48
CA LEU A 68 -10.72 -12.64 -3.06
C LEU A 68 -10.93 -12.37 -4.56
N TRP A 69 -10.92 -11.11 -5.00
CA TRP A 69 -10.94 -10.76 -6.42
C TRP A 69 -9.73 -11.34 -7.16
N CYS A 70 -8.54 -11.28 -6.56
CA CYS A 70 -7.35 -11.92 -7.11
C CYS A 70 -7.58 -13.42 -7.29
N ILE A 71 -8.05 -14.14 -6.26
CA ILE A 71 -8.35 -15.57 -6.37
C ILE A 71 -9.33 -15.84 -7.51
N VAL A 72 -10.47 -15.14 -7.55
CA VAL A 72 -11.51 -15.30 -8.59
C VAL A 72 -10.94 -15.11 -10.00
N MET A 73 -10.01 -14.19 -10.20
CA MET A 73 -9.37 -13.96 -11.49
C MET A 73 -8.31 -15.02 -11.81
N TRP A 74 -7.42 -15.33 -10.85
CA TRP A 74 -6.36 -16.31 -10.98
C TRP A 74 -6.86 -17.73 -11.26
N THR A 75 -8.06 -18.11 -10.78
CA THR A 75 -8.68 -19.40 -11.15
C THR A 75 -8.75 -19.64 -12.66
N GLY A 76 -8.89 -18.59 -13.47
CA GLY A 76 -8.90 -18.69 -14.92
C GLY A 76 -7.50 -18.82 -15.55
N ALA A 77 -6.46 -18.33 -14.87
CA ALA A 77 -5.09 -18.25 -15.36
C ALA A 77 -4.31 -19.57 -15.20
N PHE A 78 -4.64 -20.38 -14.20
CA PHE A 78 -3.98 -21.68 -13.96
C PHE A 78 -4.08 -22.65 -15.15
N SER A 79 -3.20 -23.65 -15.21
CA SER A 79 -3.22 -24.68 -16.25
C SER A 79 -4.45 -25.57 -16.14
N ASN A 80 -5.04 -25.92 -17.29
CA ASN A 80 -6.21 -26.81 -17.34
C ASN A 80 -5.85 -28.16 -16.72
N GLY A 81 -6.73 -28.69 -15.85
CA GLY A 81 -6.50 -29.97 -15.16
C GLY A 81 -5.73 -29.88 -13.85
N SER A 82 -5.15 -28.73 -13.51
CA SER A 82 -4.49 -28.53 -12.22
C SER A 82 -5.43 -28.74 -11.03
N TRP A 83 -4.87 -29.17 -9.89
CA TRP A 83 -5.60 -29.38 -8.64
C TRP A 83 -6.39 -28.13 -8.21
N LEU A 84 -5.77 -26.94 -8.31
CA LEU A 84 -6.39 -25.66 -7.99
C LEU A 84 -7.63 -25.37 -8.85
N ILE A 85 -7.55 -25.61 -10.17
CA ILE A 85 -8.72 -25.42 -11.06
C ILE A 85 -9.87 -26.33 -10.67
N LYS A 86 -9.60 -27.62 -10.46
CA LYS A 86 -10.65 -28.59 -10.09
C LYS A 86 -11.34 -28.19 -8.78
N ARG A 87 -10.60 -27.58 -7.85
CA ARG A 87 -11.11 -27.15 -6.55
C ARG A 87 -11.89 -25.83 -6.59
N LEU A 88 -11.37 -24.81 -7.28
CA LEU A 88 -11.87 -23.44 -7.22
C LEU A 88 -12.84 -23.06 -8.35
N MET A 89 -12.68 -23.63 -9.55
CA MET A 89 -13.55 -23.33 -10.69
C MET A 89 -15.04 -23.58 -10.42
N PRO A 90 -15.44 -24.65 -9.69
CA PRO A 90 -16.86 -24.92 -9.41
C PRO A 90 -17.55 -23.95 -8.45
N VAL A 91 -16.79 -23.10 -7.75
CA VAL A 91 -17.28 -22.12 -6.77
C VAL A 91 -16.90 -20.68 -7.12
N ARG A 92 -16.34 -20.48 -8.32
CA ARG A 92 -15.79 -19.19 -8.76
C ARG A 92 -16.85 -18.08 -8.80
N GLY A 93 -18.08 -18.41 -9.22
CA GLY A 93 -19.16 -17.42 -9.30
C GLY A 93 -19.61 -16.97 -7.93
N GLU A 94 -19.72 -17.91 -7.00
CA GLU A 94 -20.12 -17.67 -5.62
C GLU A 94 -19.06 -16.86 -4.87
N LEU A 95 -17.78 -17.19 -5.05
CA LEU A 95 -16.66 -16.39 -4.52
C LEU A 95 -16.66 -14.96 -5.07
N SER A 96 -17.02 -14.76 -6.34
CA SER A 96 -17.13 -13.43 -6.94
C SER A 96 -18.24 -12.60 -6.30
N ILE A 97 -19.40 -13.20 -6.02
CA ILE A 97 -20.51 -12.51 -5.36
C ILE A 97 -20.13 -12.17 -3.93
N PHE A 98 -19.52 -13.11 -3.20
CA PHE A 98 -19.02 -12.89 -1.85
C PHE A 98 -18.00 -11.75 -1.78
N ALA A 99 -17.01 -11.73 -2.68
CA ALA A 99 -16.04 -10.65 -2.79
C ALA A 99 -16.70 -9.30 -3.09
N ALA A 100 -17.70 -9.27 -3.96
CA ALA A 100 -18.46 -8.05 -4.27
C ALA A 100 -19.22 -7.53 -3.05
N MET A 101 -19.84 -8.39 -2.23
CA MET A 101 -20.52 -7.96 -1.00
C MET A 101 -19.55 -7.29 -0.02
N LEU A 102 -18.36 -7.86 0.18
CA LEU A 102 -17.32 -7.25 1.01
C LEU A 102 -16.83 -5.91 0.44
N THR A 103 -16.68 -5.85 -0.88
CA THR A 103 -16.23 -4.62 -1.58
C THR A 103 -17.26 -3.51 -1.44
N LEU A 104 -18.55 -3.81 -1.53
CA LEU A 104 -19.62 -2.83 -1.35
C LEU A 104 -19.60 -2.24 0.07
N GLY A 105 -19.44 -3.06 1.11
CA GLY A 105 -19.33 -2.56 2.48
C GLY A 105 -18.14 -1.62 2.67
N HIS A 106 -16.96 -1.98 2.16
CA HIS A 106 -15.77 -1.10 2.15
C HIS A 106 -16.03 0.25 1.46
N ASN A 107 -16.70 0.22 0.30
CA ASN A 107 -17.04 1.43 -0.45
C ASN A 107 -18.03 2.34 0.29
N ILE A 108 -18.93 1.78 1.11
CA ILE A 108 -19.85 2.59 1.92
C ILE A 108 -19.07 3.33 3.01
N GLY A 109 -18.10 2.69 3.66
CA GLY A 109 -17.23 3.34 4.65
C GLY A 109 -16.44 4.51 4.06
N TYR A 110 -15.66 4.24 3.00
CA TYR A 110 -14.84 5.26 2.35
C TYR A 110 -15.67 6.29 1.59
N GLY A 111 -16.80 5.88 1.02
CA GLY A 111 -17.70 6.74 0.25
C GLY A 111 -18.27 7.91 1.06
N ARG A 112 -18.54 7.70 2.36
CA ARG A 112 -19.00 8.78 3.27
C ARG A 112 -18.01 9.94 3.37
N THR A 113 -16.72 9.67 3.18
CA THR A 113 -15.67 10.70 3.23
C THR A 113 -15.30 11.15 1.82
N TYR A 114 -14.90 10.22 0.96
CA TYR A 114 -14.31 10.54 -0.34
C TYR A 114 -15.36 10.86 -1.41
N PHE A 115 -16.47 10.10 -1.50
CA PHE A 115 -17.51 10.43 -2.48
C PHE A 115 -18.27 11.68 -2.10
N VAL A 116 -18.56 11.88 -0.81
CA VAL A 116 -19.18 13.14 -0.36
C VAL A 116 -18.30 14.32 -0.76
N ARG A 117 -17.00 14.30 -0.43
CA ARG A 117 -16.07 15.36 -0.85
C ARG A 117 -15.97 15.50 -2.37
N PHE A 118 -15.96 14.40 -3.11
CA PHE A 118 -15.90 14.41 -4.57
C PHE A 118 -17.11 15.12 -5.19
N PHE A 119 -18.32 14.94 -4.64
CA PHE A 119 -19.52 15.59 -5.17
C PHE A 119 -19.80 16.97 -4.58
N THR A 120 -19.35 17.28 -3.37
CA THR A 120 -19.62 18.58 -2.73
C THR A 120 -18.49 19.58 -2.91
N ASN A 121 -17.22 19.15 -2.81
CA ASN A 121 -16.03 20.00 -2.79
C ASN A 121 -14.85 19.31 -3.50
N ALA A 122 -15.01 19.06 -4.80
CA ALA A 122 -14.02 18.31 -5.59
C ALA A 122 -12.60 18.92 -5.57
N SER A 123 -12.50 20.25 -5.52
CA SER A 123 -11.23 20.98 -5.49
C SER A 123 -10.39 20.75 -4.23
N ALA A 124 -11.01 20.28 -3.14
CA ALA A 124 -10.31 19.98 -1.89
C ALA A 124 -9.61 18.61 -1.89
N LEU A 125 -9.85 17.77 -2.90
CA LEU A 125 -9.19 16.46 -3.01
C LEU A 125 -7.87 16.57 -3.76
N PRO A 126 -6.80 15.93 -3.28
CA PRO A 126 -5.56 15.84 -4.05
C PRO A 126 -5.82 15.06 -5.34
N ALA A 127 -5.09 15.40 -6.41
CA ALA A 127 -5.36 14.91 -7.77
C ALA A 127 -5.41 13.38 -7.87
N ASN A 128 -4.57 12.68 -7.11
CA ASN A 128 -4.56 11.21 -7.02
C ASN A 128 -5.86 10.65 -6.42
N GLN A 129 -6.39 11.24 -5.35
CA GLN A 129 -7.64 10.80 -4.73
C GLN A 129 -8.84 11.14 -5.62
N PHE A 130 -8.81 12.29 -6.29
CA PHE A 130 -9.84 12.68 -7.25
C PHE A 130 -9.92 11.66 -8.41
N ALA A 131 -8.79 11.35 -9.04
CA ALA A 131 -8.73 10.34 -10.09
C ALA A 131 -9.10 8.94 -9.57
N ALA A 132 -8.73 8.60 -8.33
CA ALA A 132 -9.11 7.34 -7.71
C ALA A 132 -10.63 7.22 -7.55
N CYS A 133 -11.32 8.31 -7.17
CA CYS A 133 -12.78 8.34 -7.07
C CYS A 133 -13.45 8.07 -8.41
N ILE A 134 -12.97 8.69 -9.50
CA ILE A 134 -13.48 8.45 -10.86
C ILE A 134 -13.35 6.97 -11.23
N ILE A 135 -12.15 6.40 -11.03
CA ILE A 135 -11.91 4.98 -11.32
C ILE A 135 -12.82 4.09 -10.45
N THR A 136 -13.02 4.42 -9.18
CA THR A 136 -13.91 3.66 -8.29
C THR A 136 -15.36 3.68 -8.77
N ILE A 137 -15.88 4.80 -9.27
CA ILE A 137 -17.25 4.85 -9.83
C ILE A 137 -17.37 3.89 -11.02
N ILE A 138 -16.40 3.90 -11.93
CA ILE A 138 -16.37 2.96 -13.07
C ILE A 138 -16.27 1.52 -12.58
N LEU A 139 -15.41 1.24 -11.60
CA LEU A 139 -15.27 -0.08 -10.97
C LEU A 139 -16.59 -0.55 -10.36
N LEU A 140 -17.31 0.31 -9.64
CA LEU A 140 -18.59 -0.03 -9.02
C LEU A 140 -19.66 -0.37 -10.06
N ILE A 141 -19.76 0.40 -11.13
CA ILE A 141 -20.71 0.12 -12.23
C ILE A 141 -20.42 -1.26 -12.84
N ILE A 142 -19.16 -1.53 -13.18
CA ILE A 142 -18.77 -2.83 -13.77
C ILE A 142 -19.00 -3.96 -12.75
N MET A 143 -18.59 -3.77 -11.49
CA MET A 143 -18.71 -4.78 -10.44
C MET A 143 -20.17 -5.15 -10.17
N ILE A 144 -21.05 -4.17 -10.00
CA ILE A 144 -22.47 -4.41 -9.72
C ILE A 144 -23.10 -5.17 -10.90
N LEU A 145 -22.85 -4.72 -12.14
CA LEU A 145 -23.35 -5.40 -13.34
C LEU A 145 -22.90 -6.87 -13.41
N LEU A 146 -21.60 -7.13 -13.22
CA LEU A 146 -21.04 -8.48 -13.27
C LEU A 146 -21.53 -9.36 -12.11
N THR A 147 -21.74 -8.78 -10.93
CA THR A 147 -22.23 -9.47 -9.73
C THR A 147 -23.67 -9.90 -9.91
N ILE A 148 -24.54 -9.00 -10.39
CA ILE A 148 -25.94 -9.32 -10.70
C ILE A 148 -26.00 -10.48 -11.72
N LEU A 149 -25.16 -10.43 -12.75
CA LEU A 149 -25.08 -11.48 -13.77
C LEU A 149 -24.49 -12.81 -13.29
N SER A 150 -23.87 -12.83 -12.10
CA SER A 150 -23.29 -14.04 -11.52
C SER A 150 -24.32 -14.88 -10.76
N PHE A 151 -25.48 -14.31 -10.39
CA PHE A 151 -26.54 -15.07 -9.72
C PHE A 151 -27.10 -16.18 -10.63
N PRO A 152 -27.22 -17.43 -10.15
CA PRO A 152 -27.69 -18.55 -10.96
C PRO A 152 -29.06 -18.32 -11.60
N LYS A 153 -29.99 -17.67 -10.87
CA LYS A 153 -31.34 -17.33 -11.37
C LYS A 153 -31.30 -16.43 -12.59
N ILE A 154 -30.39 -15.44 -12.60
CA ILE A 154 -30.25 -14.46 -13.68
C ILE A 154 -29.47 -15.07 -14.84
N ARG A 155 -28.37 -15.77 -14.53
CA ARG A 155 -27.54 -16.46 -15.52
C ARG A 155 -28.34 -17.43 -16.40
N LYS A 156 -29.29 -18.17 -15.82
CA LYS A 156 -30.16 -19.12 -16.56
C LYS A 156 -31.09 -18.44 -17.59
N ARG A 157 -31.35 -17.13 -17.45
CA ARG A 157 -32.22 -16.36 -18.36
C ARG A 157 -31.49 -15.81 -19.60
N MET A 158 -30.18 -16.07 -19.74
CA MET A 158 -29.36 -15.46 -20.78
C MET A 158 -28.65 -16.51 -21.66
N LYS A 159 -28.52 -16.22 -22.96
CA LYS A 159 -27.69 -17.02 -23.87
C LYS A 159 -26.23 -17.04 -23.39
N ALA A 160 -25.64 -18.24 -23.29
CA ALA A 160 -24.29 -18.43 -22.77
C ALA A 160 -23.21 -17.63 -23.51
N LYS A 161 -23.36 -17.39 -24.82
CA LYS A 161 -22.43 -16.57 -25.62
C LYS A 161 -22.44 -15.10 -25.17
N LYS A 162 -23.62 -14.50 -25.02
CA LYS A 162 -23.79 -13.12 -24.55
C LYS A 162 -23.27 -12.95 -23.13
N TRP A 163 -23.62 -13.89 -22.23
CA TRP A 163 -23.13 -13.88 -20.85
C TRP A 163 -21.59 -13.92 -20.80
N LYS A 164 -20.96 -14.80 -21.60
CA LYS A 164 -19.49 -14.87 -21.68
C LYS A 164 -18.86 -13.59 -22.22
N GLN A 165 -19.52 -12.88 -23.14
CA GLN A 165 -19.03 -11.60 -23.67
C GLN A 165 -19.05 -10.52 -22.58
N ILE A 166 -20.16 -10.38 -21.85
CA ILE A 166 -20.27 -9.40 -20.76
C ILE A 166 -19.29 -9.73 -19.63
N GLN A 167 -19.12 -11.01 -19.30
CA GLN A 167 -18.16 -11.44 -18.27
C GLN A 167 -16.68 -11.15 -18.65
N ARG A 168 -16.37 -10.75 -19.89
CA ARG A 168 -15.01 -10.27 -20.23
C ARG A 168 -14.71 -8.89 -19.64
N PHE A 169 -15.72 -8.11 -19.28
CA PHE A 169 -15.51 -6.86 -18.54
C PHE A 169 -14.84 -7.09 -17.18
N ALA A 170 -14.82 -8.33 -16.66
CA ALA A 170 -14.03 -8.69 -15.48
C ALA A 170 -12.52 -8.43 -15.66
N TYR A 171 -11.98 -8.54 -16.88
CA TYR A 171 -10.57 -8.21 -17.14
C TYR A 171 -10.32 -6.71 -17.04
N LEU A 172 -11.24 -5.90 -17.57
CA LEU A 172 -11.17 -4.45 -17.44
C LEU A 172 -11.32 -4.02 -15.97
N PHE A 173 -12.28 -4.61 -15.25
CA PHE A 173 -12.43 -4.41 -13.81
C PHE A 173 -11.13 -4.72 -13.05
N TYR A 174 -10.49 -5.86 -13.34
CA TYR A 174 -9.26 -6.24 -12.64
C TYR A 174 -8.08 -5.33 -12.97
N ALA A 175 -7.96 -4.84 -14.21
CA ALA A 175 -6.95 -3.87 -14.61
C ALA A 175 -7.17 -2.50 -13.95
N LEU A 176 -8.42 -2.02 -13.91
CA LEU A 176 -8.79 -0.78 -13.24
C LEU A 176 -8.62 -0.88 -11.72
N LEU A 177 -8.83 -2.07 -11.12
CA LEU A 177 -8.59 -2.32 -9.70
C LEU A 177 -7.11 -2.14 -9.36
N TYR A 178 -6.20 -2.67 -10.19
CA TYR A 178 -4.76 -2.42 -10.05
C TYR A 178 -4.45 -0.93 -10.12
N LEU A 179 -4.96 -0.24 -11.15
CA LEU A 179 -4.72 1.20 -11.34
C LEU A 179 -5.20 2.02 -10.15
N HIS A 180 -6.40 1.72 -9.63
CA HIS A 180 -6.96 2.35 -8.43
C HIS A 180 -6.03 2.19 -7.22
N ILE A 181 -5.52 0.98 -6.97
CA ILE A 181 -4.60 0.71 -5.85
C ILE A 181 -3.29 1.47 -6.04
N MET A 182 -2.71 1.45 -7.24
CA MET A 182 -1.45 2.14 -7.54
C MET A 182 -1.57 3.65 -7.37
N LEU A 183 -2.68 4.23 -7.80
CA LEU A 183 -2.94 5.66 -7.69
C LEU A 183 -3.00 6.15 -6.23
N LEU A 184 -3.46 5.29 -5.32
CA LEU A 184 -3.47 5.56 -3.89
C LEU A 184 -2.13 5.24 -3.22
N PHE A 185 -1.45 4.15 -3.62
CA PHE A 185 -0.30 3.61 -2.90
C PHE A 185 1.03 4.19 -3.35
N ILE A 186 1.21 4.53 -4.64
CA ILE A 186 2.48 5.08 -5.14
C ILE A 186 2.82 6.42 -4.46
N PRO A 187 1.89 7.40 -4.33
CA PRO A 187 2.19 8.64 -3.62
C PRO A 187 2.59 8.38 -2.16
N LEU A 188 1.86 7.50 -1.47
CA LEU A 188 2.18 7.13 -0.08
C LEU A 188 3.53 6.42 0.05
N ALA A 189 3.93 5.62 -0.95
CA ALA A 189 5.25 5.00 -1.00
C ALA A 189 6.37 6.02 -1.24
N LYS A 190 6.14 7.00 -2.13
CA LYS A 190 7.07 8.11 -2.39
C LYS A 190 7.26 9.02 -1.17
N ASP A 191 6.19 9.22 -0.41
CA ASP A 191 6.19 9.98 0.85
C ASP A 191 6.90 9.21 2.00
N GLY A 192 7.44 8.02 1.72
CA GLY A 192 8.17 7.22 2.70
C GLY A 192 7.29 6.55 3.76
N LYS A 193 5.97 6.44 3.54
CA LYS A 193 5.09 5.77 4.51
C LYS A 193 5.39 4.29 4.58
N ASP A 194 5.65 3.82 5.80
CA ASP A 194 6.07 2.46 6.06
C ASP A 194 5.14 1.41 5.46
N GLY A 195 5.74 0.42 4.80
CA GLY A 195 5.04 -0.72 4.20
C GLY A 195 4.29 -0.44 2.90
N TYR A 196 4.12 0.82 2.47
CA TYR A 196 3.47 1.13 1.19
C TYR A 196 4.35 0.77 -0.01
N TYR A 197 5.66 1.05 0.05
CA TYR A 197 6.62 0.64 -0.98
C TYR A 197 6.57 -0.87 -1.24
N PHE A 198 6.73 -1.66 -0.17
CA PHE A 198 6.62 -3.12 -0.27
C PHE A 198 5.23 -3.56 -0.76
N SER A 199 4.16 -2.89 -0.35
CA SER A 199 2.81 -3.20 -0.82
C SER A 199 2.66 -2.96 -2.32
N VAL A 200 3.21 -1.86 -2.85
CA VAL A 200 3.22 -1.58 -4.30
C VAL A 200 3.88 -2.74 -5.05
N ILE A 201 5.08 -3.15 -4.64
CA ILE A 201 5.80 -4.27 -5.26
C ILE A 201 4.95 -5.55 -5.28
N VAL A 202 4.35 -5.90 -4.14
CA VAL A 202 3.53 -7.12 -4.02
C VAL A 202 2.28 -7.05 -4.90
N TYR A 203 1.55 -5.92 -4.89
CA TYR A 203 0.39 -5.72 -5.75
C TYR A 203 0.78 -5.82 -7.23
N THR A 204 1.86 -5.15 -7.65
CA THR A 204 2.35 -5.22 -9.02
C THR A 204 2.73 -6.65 -9.39
N ALA A 205 3.46 -7.37 -8.55
CA ALA A 205 3.85 -8.75 -8.82
C ALA A 205 2.64 -9.66 -9.08
N ILE A 206 1.57 -9.52 -8.29
CA ILE A 206 0.36 -10.35 -8.41
C ILE A 206 -0.48 -9.97 -9.63
N PHE A 207 -0.73 -8.69 -9.85
CA PHE A 207 -1.58 -8.24 -10.97
C PHE A 207 -0.87 -8.38 -12.32
N LEU A 208 0.43 -8.07 -12.38
CA LEU A 208 1.24 -8.26 -13.58
C LEU A 208 1.46 -9.76 -13.86
N GLY A 209 1.78 -10.54 -12.83
CA GLY A 209 1.92 -11.99 -12.94
C GLY A 209 0.65 -12.65 -13.49
N TYR A 210 -0.52 -12.18 -13.05
CA TYR A 210 -1.81 -12.60 -13.62
C TYR A 210 -1.91 -12.26 -15.11
N ALA A 211 -1.65 -11.01 -15.49
CA ALA A 211 -1.77 -10.55 -16.87
C ALA A 211 -0.89 -11.39 -17.82
N ILE A 212 0.36 -11.61 -17.43
CA ILE A 212 1.33 -12.40 -18.18
C ILE A 212 0.89 -13.87 -18.27
N CYS A 213 0.48 -14.47 -17.16
CA CYS A 213 -0.04 -15.85 -17.16
C CYS A 213 -1.26 -15.99 -18.07
N ARG A 214 -2.14 -14.97 -18.10
CA ARG A 214 -3.34 -14.97 -18.92
C ARG A 214 -3.03 -14.84 -20.41
N ILE A 215 -2.14 -13.92 -20.78
CA ILE A 215 -1.66 -13.74 -22.16
C ILE A 215 -0.98 -15.01 -22.64
N ARG A 216 -0.10 -15.59 -21.82
CA ARG A 216 0.58 -16.86 -22.12
C ARG A 216 -0.38 -18.01 -22.34
N LYS A 217 -1.37 -18.18 -21.44
CA LYS A 217 -2.39 -19.21 -21.60
C LYS A 217 -3.20 -19.04 -22.88
N TRP A 218 -3.57 -17.80 -23.23
CA TRP A 218 -4.28 -17.51 -24.47
C TRP A 218 -3.42 -17.83 -25.71
N TYR A 219 -2.15 -17.41 -25.71
CA TYR A 219 -1.22 -17.65 -26.81
C TYR A 219 -1.00 -19.15 -27.07
N PHE A 220 -0.75 -19.93 -26.01
CA PHE A 220 -0.55 -21.38 -26.12
C PHE A 220 -1.80 -22.14 -26.59
N LEU A 221 -2.99 -21.69 -26.19
CA LEU A 221 -4.24 -22.33 -26.61
C LEU A 221 -4.60 -22.01 -28.07
N LYS A 222 -4.35 -20.78 -28.53
CA LYS A 222 -4.79 -20.31 -29.85
C LYS A 222 -3.77 -20.56 -30.95
N LYS A 223 -2.48 -20.27 -30.70
CA LYS A 223 -1.43 -20.34 -31.72
C LYS A 223 -0.61 -21.63 -31.69
N LYS A 224 -0.72 -22.45 -30.63
CA LYS A 224 0.05 -23.70 -30.46
C LYS A 224 1.52 -23.57 -30.92
N PRO A 225 2.27 -22.58 -30.39
CA PRO A 225 3.63 -22.31 -30.83
C PRO A 225 4.54 -23.53 -30.59
N GLU A 226 5.46 -23.79 -31.53
CA GLU A 226 6.54 -24.78 -31.36
C GLU A 226 7.50 -24.35 -30.25
N HIS A 227 7.89 -23.07 -30.24
CA HIS A 227 8.89 -22.50 -29.33
C HIS A 227 8.29 -21.97 -28.02
N ARG A 228 7.73 -22.87 -27.19
CA ARG A 228 7.07 -22.49 -25.91
C ARG A 228 8.00 -21.86 -24.89
N ARG A 229 9.27 -22.27 -24.87
CA ARG A 229 10.27 -21.81 -23.89
C ARG A 229 10.63 -20.35 -24.13
N GLU A 230 10.92 -19.97 -25.37
CA GLU A 230 11.25 -18.60 -25.77
C GLU A 230 10.14 -17.60 -25.41
N PHE A 231 8.89 -17.93 -25.75
CA PHE A 231 7.76 -17.07 -25.38
C PHE A 231 7.62 -16.91 -23.86
N THR A 232 7.94 -17.95 -23.09
CA THR A 232 7.93 -17.88 -21.62
C THR A 232 9.07 -17.01 -21.10
N SER A 233 10.26 -17.06 -21.70
CA SER A 233 11.39 -16.19 -21.38
C SER A 233 11.08 -14.71 -21.68
N ILE A 234 10.47 -14.41 -22.82
CA ILE A 234 10.02 -13.05 -23.17
C ILE A 234 9.02 -12.54 -22.12
N CYS A 235 8.03 -13.36 -21.76
CA CYS A 235 7.07 -13.03 -20.71
C CYS A 235 7.76 -12.70 -19.37
N PHE A 236 8.77 -13.48 -18.99
CA PHE A 236 9.54 -13.24 -17.77
C PHE A 236 10.39 -11.97 -17.85
N GLY A 237 11.01 -11.69 -19.01
CA GLY A 237 11.73 -10.44 -19.24
C GLY A 237 10.83 -9.21 -19.10
N VAL A 238 9.63 -9.25 -19.68
CA VAL A 238 8.62 -8.18 -19.51
C VAL A 238 8.19 -8.02 -18.05
N PHE A 239 8.00 -9.14 -17.33
CA PHE A 239 7.69 -9.09 -15.90
C PHE A 239 8.76 -8.34 -15.12
N LEU A 240 10.03 -8.72 -15.30
CA LEU A 240 11.16 -8.10 -14.60
C LEU A 240 11.32 -6.63 -14.98
N ALA A 241 11.21 -6.28 -16.26
CA ALA A 241 11.33 -4.90 -16.72
C ALA A 241 10.28 -3.99 -16.05
N VAL A 242 9.01 -4.42 -16.01
CA VAL A 242 7.95 -3.63 -15.35
C VAL A 242 8.14 -3.60 -13.84
N MET A 243 8.60 -4.69 -13.20
CA MET A 243 8.93 -4.67 -11.77
C MET A 243 10.00 -3.61 -11.47
N VAL A 244 11.09 -3.57 -12.25
CA VAL A 244 12.17 -2.59 -12.08
C VAL A 244 11.66 -1.16 -12.23
N ILE A 245 10.85 -0.89 -13.27
CA ILE A 245 10.26 0.43 -13.48
C ILE A 245 9.38 0.83 -12.29
N ILE A 246 8.53 -0.08 -11.80
CA ILE A 246 7.65 0.21 -10.67
C ILE A 246 8.47 0.44 -9.40
N CYS A 247 9.47 -0.40 -9.11
CA CYS A 247 10.37 -0.18 -7.98
C CYS A 247 11.01 1.20 -8.04
N ALA A 248 11.54 1.61 -9.20
CA ALA A 248 12.16 2.93 -9.38
C ALA A 248 11.16 4.08 -9.21
N VAL A 249 9.96 3.95 -9.79
CA VAL A 249 8.90 4.97 -9.72
C VAL A 249 8.32 5.07 -8.30
N SER A 250 8.25 3.97 -7.54
CA SER A 250 7.68 3.98 -6.19
C SER A 250 8.69 4.20 -5.09
N SER A 251 10.00 4.24 -5.39
CA SER A 251 11.04 4.48 -4.39
C SER A 251 10.72 5.74 -3.58
N PRO A 252 10.88 5.69 -2.24
CA PRO A 252 10.82 6.89 -1.42
C PRO A 252 11.73 7.94 -2.02
N LYS A 253 11.29 9.20 -2.05
CA LYS A 253 12.23 10.28 -2.36
C LYS A 253 13.27 10.29 -1.25
N ASP A 254 14.53 10.07 -1.58
CA ASP A 254 15.62 10.49 -0.70
C ASP A 254 15.47 12.00 -0.58
N THR A 255 14.91 12.47 0.54
CA THR A 255 15.00 13.88 0.91
C THR A 255 16.45 14.13 1.29
N ILE A 256 17.30 14.27 0.28
CA ILE A 256 18.46 15.16 0.38
C ILE A 256 17.85 16.54 0.57
N ALA A 257 18.06 17.10 1.77
CA ALA A 257 17.71 18.47 2.08
C ALA A 257 18.61 19.39 1.25
N ASP A 258 18.18 19.71 0.02
CA ASP A 258 18.63 20.93 -0.63
C ASP A 258 17.88 22.09 0.04
N GLY A 259 18.52 22.66 1.05
CA GLY A 259 18.16 23.96 1.58
C GLY A 259 18.49 25.03 0.56
N ASN A 260 17.49 25.64 -0.06
CA ASN A 260 17.37 27.10 -0.09
C ASN A 260 15.96 27.50 -0.54
N SER A 261 15.22 28.17 0.33
CA SER A 261 14.03 28.93 -0.04
C SER A 261 14.45 30.35 -0.38
N ASN A 262 14.00 30.90 -1.52
CA ASN A 262 13.32 32.19 -1.60
C ASN A 262 12.70 32.45 -2.99
N THR A 263 11.36 32.54 -2.97
CA THR A 263 10.49 33.57 -3.56
C THR A 263 10.55 33.91 -5.08
N GLU A 264 9.39 33.64 -5.71
CA GLU A 264 8.70 34.25 -6.88
C GLU A 264 9.47 34.86 -8.09
N ILE A 265 9.09 34.42 -9.30
CA ILE A 265 8.51 35.18 -10.45
C ILE A 265 8.89 34.53 -11.80
N ALA A 266 7.85 34.33 -12.63
CA ALA A 266 7.71 34.29 -14.10
C ALA A 266 8.85 33.86 -15.08
N GLU A 267 8.40 33.04 -16.04
CA GLU A 267 8.70 33.03 -17.50
C GLU A 267 10.12 33.12 -18.10
N ASN A 268 10.38 32.10 -18.94
CA ASN A 268 10.99 32.12 -20.29
C ASN A 268 12.50 31.81 -20.49
N THR A 269 12.72 30.65 -21.14
CA THR A 269 13.64 30.35 -22.29
C THR A 269 15.12 30.76 -22.20
N THR A 270 16.06 29.80 -22.23
CA THR A 270 16.84 29.34 -23.41
C THR A 270 18.04 28.45 -23.01
N ILE A 271 18.29 27.46 -23.87
CA ILE A 271 19.33 26.44 -24.03
C ILE A 271 20.78 27.00 -23.96
N GLU A 272 21.75 26.27 -23.35
CA GLU A 272 22.86 25.58 -24.07
C GLU A 272 24.03 25.06 -23.17
N SER A 273 24.38 23.78 -23.41
CA SER A 273 25.70 23.10 -23.33
C SER A 273 26.37 22.61 -22.01
N GLU A 274 26.69 21.31 -22.06
CA GLU A 274 27.58 20.40 -21.28
C GLU A 274 29.08 20.84 -21.15
N PRO A 275 30.04 20.09 -20.52
CA PRO A 275 30.00 18.73 -19.91
C PRO A 275 30.76 18.49 -18.56
N ILE A 276 30.41 17.37 -17.90
CA ILE A 276 31.21 16.29 -17.22
C ILE A 276 32.55 16.63 -16.52
N SER A 277 32.72 16.22 -15.23
CA SER A 277 33.73 15.21 -14.77
C SER A 277 34.11 15.20 -13.26
N LYS A 278 34.07 13.98 -12.68
CA LYS A 278 34.92 13.36 -11.61
C LYS A 278 34.82 13.76 -10.11
N LYS A 279 34.22 12.84 -9.33
CA LYS A 279 34.83 11.90 -8.35
C LYS A 279 36.11 12.32 -7.61
N ASP A 280 35.99 12.53 -6.28
CA ASP A 280 36.80 11.93 -5.18
C ASP A 280 36.15 12.36 -3.84
N SER A 281 35.87 11.48 -2.87
CA SER A 281 36.76 10.86 -1.87
C SER A 281 37.51 11.89 -1.00
N GLN A 282 37.65 11.58 0.30
CA GLN A 282 38.29 12.35 1.39
C GLN A 282 37.32 13.32 2.10
N SER A 283 37.37 13.57 3.40
CA SER A 283 38.11 13.08 4.57
C SER A 283 37.47 13.82 5.75
N PHE A 284 37.30 13.16 6.89
CA PHE A 284 36.84 13.84 8.11
C PHE A 284 37.93 14.79 8.60
N ASP A 285 37.57 16.07 8.70
CA ASP A 285 38.39 17.09 9.33
C ASP A 285 37.82 17.38 10.72
N ASP A 286 38.75 17.46 11.66
CA ASP A 286 38.56 17.55 13.11
C ASP A 286 38.24 19.00 13.49
N THR A 287 37.08 19.50 13.04
CA THR A 287 36.58 20.81 13.47
C THR A 287 35.64 20.64 14.65
N ALA A 288 36.07 21.20 15.78
CA ALA A 288 35.30 21.40 16.99
C ALA A 288 33.81 21.65 16.68
N LEU A 289 32.99 20.70 17.11
CA LEU A 289 31.54 20.81 17.15
C LEU A 289 31.13 22.20 17.62
N THR A 290 30.32 22.89 16.82
CA THR A 290 29.80 24.19 17.22
C THR A 290 28.85 23.98 18.40
N ASP A 291 29.20 24.57 19.53
CA ASP A 291 28.32 24.63 20.68
C ASP A 291 27.08 25.47 20.32
N GLY A 292 25.91 25.00 20.74
CA GLY A 292 24.66 25.61 20.32
C GLY A 292 23.44 24.76 20.62
N VAL A 293 22.28 25.30 20.23
CA VAL A 293 20.99 24.62 20.34
C VAL A 293 20.49 24.32 18.95
N TYR A 294 20.22 23.04 18.69
CA TYR A 294 19.88 22.52 17.37
C TYR A 294 18.53 21.84 17.41
N GLU A 295 17.67 22.14 16.44
CA GLU A 295 16.37 21.51 16.32
C GLU A 295 16.36 20.50 15.19
N GLY A 296 15.96 19.27 15.49
CA GLY A 296 15.75 18.22 14.51
C GLY A 296 14.32 17.72 14.55
N LYS A 297 13.86 17.17 13.43
CA LYS A 297 12.49 16.67 13.28
C LYS A 297 12.50 15.31 12.63
N ALA A 298 11.67 14.42 13.14
CA ALA A 298 11.44 13.13 12.51
C ALA A 298 9.99 12.70 12.66
N TYR A 299 9.61 11.66 11.93
CA TYR A 299 8.30 11.05 12.06
C TYR A 299 8.39 9.88 13.05
N GLY A 300 7.49 9.86 14.03
CA GLY A 300 7.36 8.78 15.01
C GLY A 300 6.24 7.82 14.64
N TYR A 301 5.40 7.46 15.61
CA TYR A 301 4.30 6.50 15.44
C TYR A 301 3.26 6.97 14.41
N ASP A 302 2.70 8.17 14.58
CA ASP A 302 1.69 8.72 13.67
C ASP A 302 1.75 10.26 13.52
N GLY A 303 2.79 10.89 14.07
CA GLY A 303 2.98 12.33 14.05
C GLY A 303 4.45 12.72 14.07
N ALA A 304 4.69 14.02 13.91
CA ALA A 304 6.04 14.57 13.93
C ALA A 304 6.56 14.68 15.36
N VAL A 305 7.77 14.18 15.60
CA VAL A 305 8.56 14.37 16.81
C VAL A 305 9.60 15.46 16.51
N LYS A 306 9.66 16.47 17.37
CA LYS A 306 10.70 17.50 17.37
C LYS A 306 11.63 17.25 18.55
N ALA A 307 12.93 17.29 18.29
CA ALA A 307 13.96 17.25 19.31
C ALA A 307 14.77 18.55 19.26
N THR A 308 15.03 19.14 20.41
CA THR A 308 15.93 20.27 20.60
C THR A 308 17.11 19.77 21.41
N VAL A 309 18.30 19.82 20.81
CA VAL A 309 19.55 19.25 21.34
C VAL A 309 20.49 20.39 21.66
N THR A 310 21.01 20.42 22.88
CA THR A 310 22.02 21.40 23.32
C THR A 310 23.39 20.75 23.35
N ILE A 311 24.35 21.37 22.67
CA ILE A 311 25.75 20.95 22.63
C ILE A 311 26.61 21.99 23.35
N LYS A 312 27.44 21.53 24.29
CA LYS A 312 28.47 22.34 24.95
C LYS A 312 29.77 21.55 25.05
N ASP A 313 30.89 22.20 24.83
CA ASP A 313 32.23 21.61 24.81
C ASP A 313 32.29 20.35 23.92
N GLY A 314 31.56 20.37 22.80
CA GLY A 314 31.46 19.24 21.86
C GLY A 314 30.70 18.01 22.38
N LYS A 315 29.92 18.13 23.46
CA LYS A 315 29.08 17.06 24.02
C LYS A 315 27.61 17.44 24.08
N ILE A 316 26.74 16.45 23.95
CA ILE A 316 25.30 16.61 24.13
C ILE A 316 25.02 16.77 25.63
N THR A 317 24.59 17.96 26.04
CA THR A 317 24.29 18.27 27.46
C THR A 317 22.82 18.20 27.80
N ASP A 318 21.95 18.41 26.82
CA ASP A 318 20.50 18.40 27.03
C ASP A 318 19.76 18.00 25.75
N ILE A 319 18.66 17.26 25.92
CA ILE A 319 17.74 16.91 24.83
C ILE A 319 16.32 17.10 25.34
N SER A 320 15.58 18.01 24.71
CA SER A 320 14.14 18.12 24.93
C SER A 320 13.40 17.62 23.70
N CYS A 321 12.34 16.85 23.90
CA CYS A 321 11.51 16.34 22.81
C CYS A 321 10.04 16.72 23.02
N SER A 322 9.39 17.08 21.92
CA SER A 322 7.94 17.28 21.83
C SER A 322 7.38 16.46 20.66
N SER A 323 6.13 16.02 20.79
CA SER A 323 5.49 15.19 19.79
C SER A 323 4.14 15.77 19.38
N ALA A 324 3.87 15.69 18.07
CA ALA A 324 2.57 15.94 17.47
C ALA A 324 1.86 14.63 17.09
N GLU A 325 2.29 13.50 17.66
CA GLU A 325 1.57 12.23 17.59
C GLU A 325 0.17 12.37 18.18
N SER A 326 -0.80 11.65 17.59
CA SER A 326 -2.19 11.75 18.03
C SER A 326 -2.46 11.02 19.35
N ASP A 327 -1.54 10.11 19.72
CA ASP A 327 -1.50 9.40 20.99
C ASP A 327 -0.11 9.57 21.63
N LEU A 328 0.00 10.50 22.57
CA LEU A 328 1.24 10.80 23.27
C LEU A 328 1.69 9.67 24.20
N TRP A 329 0.85 8.67 24.48
CA TRP A 329 1.21 7.57 25.38
C TRP A 329 2.48 6.82 24.95
N TYR A 330 2.63 6.55 23.65
CA TYR A 330 3.81 5.87 23.12
C TYR A 330 5.07 6.74 23.25
N PHE A 331 4.91 8.04 22.98
CA PHE A 331 5.98 9.02 23.12
C PHE A 331 6.41 9.18 24.58
N ASP A 332 5.48 9.41 25.51
CA ASP A 332 5.76 9.59 26.93
C ASP A 332 6.37 8.32 27.54
N LYS A 333 5.96 7.14 27.08
CA LYS A 333 6.50 5.86 27.54
C LYS A 333 7.98 5.67 27.17
N CYS A 334 8.43 6.16 26.03
CA CYS A 334 9.82 5.97 25.58
C CYS A 334 10.71 7.20 25.78
N LYS A 335 10.14 8.40 25.88
CA LYS A 335 10.88 9.67 25.84
C LYS A 335 12.03 9.71 26.82
N ASP A 336 11.74 9.53 28.10
CA ASP A 336 12.75 9.72 29.15
C ASP A 336 13.88 8.70 29.02
N LYS A 337 13.54 7.44 28.73
CA LYS A 337 14.52 6.35 28.58
C LYS A 337 15.40 6.52 27.34
N VAL A 338 14.81 6.86 26.20
CA VAL A 338 15.59 7.04 24.96
C VAL A 338 16.47 8.28 25.07
N VAL A 339 15.97 9.37 25.66
CA VAL A 339 16.76 10.58 25.89
C VAL A 339 17.92 10.32 26.85
N SER A 340 17.68 9.61 27.96
CA SER A 340 18.76 9.29 28.91
C SER A 340 19.84 8.43 28.28
N GLU A 341 19.46 7.41 27.51
CA GLU A 341 20.43 6.54 26.83
C GLU A 341 21.24 7.31 25.79
N ILE A 342 20.66 8.27 25.07
CA ILE A 342 21.39 9.10 24.11
C ILE A 342 22.37 10.04 24.83
N LEU A 343 21.96 10.63 25.97
CA LEU A 343 22.84 11.47 26.78
C LEU A 343 24.02 10.68 27.36
N GLU A 344 23.80 9.42 27.75
CA GLU A 344 24.87 8.54 28.25
C GLU A 344 25.79 8.05 27.13
N ALA A 345 25.21 7.59 26.02
CA ALA A 345 25.96 7.01 24.90
C ALA A 345 26.64 8.07 24.02
N GLN A 346 26.19 9.33 24.12
CA GLN A 346 26.60 10.45 23.26
C GLN A 346 26.47 10.10 21.76
N ASN A 347 25.48 9.28 21.41
CA ASN A 347 25.15 8.89 20.04
C ASN A 347 23.67 8.48 19.95
N THR A 348 23.17 8.34 18.73
CA THR A 348 21.77 8.00 18.48
C THR A 348 21.51 6.52 18.28
N ASP A 349 22.50 5.63 18.42
CA ASP A 349 22.36 4.18 18.29
C ASP A 349 22.04 3.51 19.63
N VAL A 350 20.88 3.89 20.18
CA VAL A 350 20.35 3.35 21.46
C VAL A 350 19.17 2.43 21.23
N ASP A 351 18.85 1.58 22.21
CA ASP A 351 17.79 0.58 22.02
C ASP A 351 16.40 1.21 22.03
N ALA A 352 15.51 0.66 21.22
CA ALA A 352 14.11 1.07 21.21
C ALA A 352 13.36 0.48 22.42
N VAL A 353 12.44 1.26 23.01
CA VAL A 353 11.63 0.77 24.13
C VAL A 353 10.54 -0.18 23.62
N SER A 354 10.47 -1.38 24.21
CA SER A 354 9.48 -2.40 23.84
C SER A 354 8.04 -1.89 23.96
N GLY A 355 7.28 -2.03 22.87
CA GLY A 355 5.92 -1.52 22.76
C GLY A 355 5.80 -0.01 22.56
N ALA A 356 6.91 0.68 22.26
CA ALA A 356 6.95 2.08 21.82
C ALA A 356 8.01 2.27 20.72
N THR A 357 8.23 1.24 19.89
CA THR A 357 9.34 1.17 18.92
C THR A 357 9.31 2.31 17.90
N TYR A 358 8.13 2.67 17.39
CA TYR A 358 8.00 3.74 16.39
C TYR A 358 8.27 5.13 16.98
N SER A 359 7.72 5.45 18.16
CA SER A 359 8.02 6.70 18.86
C SER A 359 9.48 6.75 19.35
N SER A 360 10.05 5.63 19.78
CA SER A 360 11.49 5.52 20.14
C SER A 360 12.37 5.85 18.93
N ASN A 361 12.06 5.25 17.78
CA ASN A 361 12.76 5.54 16.52
C ASN A 361 12.54 6.98 16.05
N GLY A 362 11.35 7.56 16.31
CA GLY A 362 11.06 8.96 16.05
C GLY A 362 11.98 9.90 16.84
N ILE A 363 12.17 9.64 18.14
CA ILE A 363 13.08 10.40 18.99
C ILE A 363 14.53 10.25 18.53
N LYS A 364 15.01 9.00 18.33
CA LYS A 364 16.37 8.73 17.83
C LYS A 364 16.65 9.50 16.53
N LYS A 365 15.72 9.45 15.57
CA LYS A 365 15.85 10.12 14.27
C LYS A 365 15.75 11.64 14.39
N ALA A 366 14.91 12.18 15.28
CA ALA A 366 14.80 13.62 15.48
C ALA A 366 16.09 14.19 16.10
N VAL A 367 16.70 13.46 17.04
CA VAL A 367 18.00 13.83 17.60
C VAL A 367 19.10 13.71 16.54
N LEU A 368 19.10 12.62 15.75
CA LEU A 368 20.05 12.44 14.66
C LEU A 368 19.98 13.57 13.63
N ASP A 369 18.78 14.03 13.31
CA ASP A 369 18.54 15.15 12.39
C ASP A 369 19.11 16.47 12.94
N ALA A 370 19.02 16.71 14.26
CA ALA A 370 19.65 17.87 14.92
C ALA A 370 21.19 17.76 14.88
N LEU A 371 21.72 16.57 15.18
CA LEU A 371 23.16 16.30 15.24
C LEU A 371 23.85 16.37 13.87
N LYS A 372 23.14 16.04 12.78
CA LYS A 372 23.65 16.19 11.41
C LYS A 372 23.95 17.64 11.02
N GLN A 373 23.26 18.61 11.62
CA GLN A 373 23.45 20.03 11.30
C GLN A 373 24.82 20.56 11.73
N VAL A 374 25.47 19.86 12.66
CA VAL A 374 26.78 20.24 13.23
C VAL A 374 27.89 19.25 12.93
N GLY A 375 27.62 18.27 12.05
CA GLY A 375 28.61 17.24 11.74
C GLY A 375 28.98 16.35 12.93
N PHE A 376 28.09 16.19 13.92
CA PHE A 376 28.34 15.29 15.04
C PHE A 376 28.50 13.85 14.50
N PRO A 377 29.50 13.08 14.95
CA PRO A 377 29.68 11.68 14.53
C PRO A 377 28.51 10.83 15.06
N ALA A 378 27.49 10.66 14.23
CA ALA A 378 26.42 9.71 14.47
C ALA A 378 26.77 8.42 13.73
N ASN A 379 27.27 7.42 14.46
CA ASN A 379 27.48 6.07 13.94
C ASN A 379 26.15 5.31 13.88
#